data_AF-A0A938F5Z3-F1
#
_entry.id   AF-A0A938F5Z3-F1
#
_cell.length_a   1.000
_cell.length_b   1.000
_cell.length_c   1.000
_cell.angle_alpha   90.00
_cell.angle_beta   90.00
_cell.angle_gamma   90.00
#
_symmetry.space_group_name_H-M   'P 1'
#
loop_
_entity.id
_entity.type
_entity.pdbx_description
1 polymer ?
#
loop_
_entity_poly.entity_id
_entity_poly.type
_entity_poly.pdbx_seq_one_letter_code
_entity_poly.pdbx_strand_id
1 'polypeptide(L)'
;MSADAERRSRLLAVKLCALVRDHLGGEQPGETPRVFAPGAALLTDSRTWLLVDGDATRALGACLAWGLRHSRPMSLLVERDSGLLARRTALLDVELEIWHVDDRTLLPALAEDHLPHVAPRPEHLAFSTLIESAGADVVVEHGVVAGEVRGLEICRVVDDPHT
;
A
#
# COMPACT_ATOMS: atom_id res chain seq x y z
N MET A 1 -11.49 -9.51 23.23
CA MET A 1 -11.55 -8.21 22.53
C MET A 1 -12.35 -7.25 23.39
N SER A 2 -12.04 -5.95 23.40
CA SER A 2 -12.87 -4.95 24.10
C SER A 2 -14.23 -4.79 23.38
N ALA A 3 -15.29 -4.46 24.12
CA ALA A 3 -16.62 -4.19 23.56
C ALA A 3 -16.59 -3.11 22.45
N ASP A 4 -15.68 -2.14 22.57
CA ASP A 4 -15.49 -1.09 21.56
C ASP A 4 -14.88 -1.62 20.26
N ALA A 5 -13.95 -2.57 20.35
CA ALA A 5 -13.33 -3.20 19.19
C ALA A 5 -14.35 -4.06 18.42
N GLU A 6 -15.21 -4.78 19.14
CA GLU A 6 -16.31 -5.53 18.53
C GLU A 6 -17.35 -4.60 17.89
N ARG A 7 -17.70 -3.50 18.55
CA ARG A 7 -18.60 -2.49 18.00
C ARG A 7 -18.04 -1.90 16.71
N ARG A 8 -16.75 -1.53 16.71
CA ARG A 8 -16.05 -1.01 15.53
C ARG A 8 -16.06 -2.01 14.38
N SER A 9 -15.72 -3.28 14.66
CA SER A 9 -15.77 -4.35 13.66
C SER A 9 -17.16 -4.52 13.04
N ARG A 10 -18.23 -4.48 13.86
CA ARG A 10 -19.62 -4.53 13.36
C ARG A 10 -19.97 -3.34 12.47
N LEU A 11 -19.56 -2.12 12.84
CA LEU A 11 -19.80 -0.92 12.03
C LEU A 11 -19.08 -0.96 10.69
N LEU A 12 -17.83 -1.46 10.65
CA LEU A 12 -17.08 -1.63 9.41
C LEU A 12 -17.73 -2.67 8.49
N ALA A 13 -18.24 -3.77 9.04
CA ALA A 13 -18.97 -4.77 8.27
C ALA A 13 -20.25 -4.17 7.63
N VAL A 14 -21.02 -3.40 8.40
CA VAL A 14 -22.21 -2.69 7.88
C VAL A 14 -21.83 -1.70 6.78
N LYS A 15 -20.76 -0.92 6.98
CA LYS A 15 -20.25 0.02 5.97
C LYS A 15 -19.86 -0.69 4.69
N LEU A 16 -19.08 -1.77 4.78
CA LEU A 16 -18.65 -2.54 3.62
C LEU A 16 -19.86 -3.09 2.84
N CYS A 17 -20.83 -3.71 3.52
CA CYS A 17 -22.05 -4.19 2.86
C CYS A 17 -22.80 -3.05 2.15
N ALA A 18 -22.92 -1.88 2.77
CA ALA A 18 -23.60 -0.73 2.18
C ALA A 18 -22.87 -0.23 0.92
N LEU A 19 -21.54 -0.11 0.97
CA LEU A 19 -20.73 0.33 -0.18
C LEU A 19 -20.81 -0.64 -1.34
N VAL A 20 -20.67 -1.95 -1.08
CA VAL A 20 -20.72 -2.98 -2.12
C VAL A 20 -22.11 -3.06 -2.75
N ARG A 21 -23.18 -3.03 -1.93
CA ARG A 21 -24.55 -3.00 -2.45
C ARG A 21 -24.79 -1.80 -3.36
N ASP A 22 -24.41 -0.60 -2.91
CA ASP A 22 -24.65 0.62 -3.68
C ASP A 22 -23.82 0.61 -4.99
N HIS A 23 -22.59 0.09 -4.96
CA HIS A 23 -21.74 -0.07 -6.13
C HIS A 23 -22.28 -1.09 -7.15
N LEU A 24 -22.90 -2.18 -6.67
CA LEU A 24 -23.50 -3.23 -7.52
C LEU A 24 -24.93 -2.90 -7.98
N GLY A 25 -25.44 -1.68 -7.74
CA GLY A 25 -26.76 -1.26 -8.22
C GLY A 25 -27.93 -1.63 -7.29
N GLY A 26 -27.68 -1.85 -6.00
CA GLY A 26 -28.72 -2.03 -4.98
C GLY A 26 -29.04 -3.49 -4.64
N GLU A 27 -28.47 -4.45 -5.35
CA GLU A 27 -28.64 -5.88 -5.06
C GLU A 27 -27.95 -6.25 -3.75
N GLN A 28 -28.64 -7.01 -2.90
CA GLN A 28 -28.01 -7.53 -1.68
C GLN A 28 -26.89 -8.49 -2.07
N PRO A 29 -25.65 -8.28 -1.59
CA PRO A 29 -24.60 -9.27 -1.73
C PRO A 29 -25.10 -10.55 -1.04
N GLY A 30 -25.16 -11.67 -1.76
CA GLY A 30 -25.71 -12.94 -1.27
C GLY A 30 -24.95 -13.60 -0.11
N GLU A 31 -23.98 -12.91 0.48
CA GLU A 31 -22.99 -13.48 1.38
C GLU A 31 -22.77 -12.62 2.63
N THR A 32 -22.30 -13.28 3.69
CA THR A 32 -22.16 -12.69 5.04
C THR A 32 -20.76 -12.11 5.25
N PRO A 33 -20.63 -10.96 5.93
CA PRO A 33 -19.34 -10.44 6.37
C PRO A 33 -18.48 -11.48 7.10
N ARG A 34 -17.17 -11.41 6.88
CA ARG A 34 -16.16 -12.24 7.54
C ARG A 34 -15.27 -11.41 8.45
N VAL A 35 -14.66 -12.08 9.42
CA VAL A 35 -13.67 -11.47 10.31
C VAL A 35 -12.40 -11.17 9.52
N PHE A 36 -12.00 -9.90 9.54
CA PHE A 36 -10.78 -9.40 8.94
C PHE A 36 -10.20 -8.33 9.84
N ALA A 37 -9.10 -8.63 10.54
CA ALA A 37 -8.58 -7.76 11.59
C ALA A 37 -8.20 -6.33 11.13
N PRO A 38 -7.63 -6.11 9.92
CA PRO A 38 -7.37 -4.77 9.40
C PRO A 38 -8.63 -3.97 9.00
N GLY A 39 -9.83 -4.54 9.11
CA GLY A 39 -11.06 -3.82 8.83
C GLY A 39 -12.31 -4.72 8.73
N ALA A 40 -12.86 -4.86 7.54
CA ALA A 40 -13.97 -5.77 7.26
C ALA A 40 -13.78 -6.52 5.94
N ALA A 41 -14.34 -7.71 5.83
CA ALA A 41 -14.34 -8.49 4.61
C ALA A 41 -15.75 -8.96 4.27
N LEU A 42 -16.04 -9.03 2.98
CA LEU A 42 -17.28 -9.53 2.42
C LEU A 42 -16.91 -10.36 1.20
N LEU A 43 -17.28 -11.63 1.21
CA LEU A 43 -17.21 -12.44 0.01
C LEU A 43 -18.50 -12.22 -0.77
N THR A 44 -18.44 -12.30 -2.09
CA THR A 44 -19.57 -12.48 -3.00
C THR A 44 -19.21 -13.60 -3.95
N ASP A 45 -20.19 -14.18 -4.65
CA ASP A 45 -19.95 -15.30 -5.57
C ASP A 45 -18.83 -15.02 -6.59
N SER A 46 -18.71 -13.78 -7.03
CA SER A 46 -17.73 -13.32 -8.01
C SER A 46 -16.46 -12.72 -7.43
N ARG A 47 -16.45 -12.22 -6.19
CA ARG A 47 -15.35 -11.37 -5.70
C ARG A 47 -15.17 -11.38 -4.20
N THR A 48 -13.95 -11.10 -3.76
CA THR A 48 -13.63 -10.79 -2.36
C THR A 48 -13.50 -9.29 -2.17
N TRP A 49 -14.36 -8.70 -1.35
CA TRP A 49 -14.34 -7.29 -1.00
C TRP A 49 -13.71 -7.10 0.37
N LEU A 50 -12.73 -6.21 0.45
CA LEU A 50 -12.01 -5.88 1.68
C LEU A 50 -12.11 -4.37 1.91
N LEU A 51 -12.60 -3.97 3.08
CA LEU A 51 -12.52 -2.59 3.55
C LEU A 51 -11.39 -2.49 4.56
N VAL A 52 -10.41 -1.62 4.31
CA VAL A 52 -9.34 -1.34 5.27
C VAL A 52 -9.78 -0.22 6.20
N ASP A 53 -9.54 -0.42 7.49
CA ASP A 53 -9.68 0.58 8.53
C ASP A 53 -8.28 1.03 8.99
N GLY A 54 -7.92 2.29 8.68
CA GLY A 54 -6.62 2.86 9.04
C GLY A 54 -5.65 2.96 7.87
N ASP A 55 -4.38 2.61 8.10
CA ASP A 55 -3.29 2.76 7.13
C ASP A 55 -3.28 1.58 6.15
N ALA A 56 -3.79 1.84 4.95
CA ALA A 56 -3.87 0.84 3.88
C ALA A 56 -2.50 0.37 3.37
N THR A 57 -1.47 1.20 3.49
CA THR A 57 -0.12 0.85 3.03
C THR A 57 0.50 -0.26 3.89
N ARG A 58 0.12 -0.33 5.17
CA ARG A 58 0.51 -1.39 6.11
C ARG A 58 -0.40 -2.61 6.03
N ALA A 59 -1.66 -2.43 5.62
CA ALA A 59 -2.64 -3.50 5.56
C ALA A 59 -2.52 -4.36 4.29
N LEU A 60 -1.85 -3.89 3.22
CA LEU A 60 -1.81 -4.59 1.92
C LEU A 60 -1.38 -6.06 2.03
N GLY A 61 -0.30 -6.35 2.77
CA GLY A 61 0.16 -7.74 2.95
C GLY A 61 -0.90 -8.62 3.63
N ALA A 62 -1.60 -8.10 4.63
CA ALA A 62 -2.68 -8.81 5.29
C ALA A 62 -3.90 -9.00 4.37
N CYS A 63 -4.20 -8.02 3.49
CA CYS A 63 -5.26 -8.13 2.49
C CYS A 63 -4.96 -9.26 1.49
N LEU A 64 -3.73 -9.30 0.96
CA LEU A 64 -3.28 -10.36 0.04
C LEU A 64 -3.32 -11.73 0.71
N ALA A 65 -2.70 -11.87 1.89
CA ALA A 65 -2.68 -13.14 2.63
C ALA A 65 -4.09 -13.62 3.01
N TRP A 66 -5.02 -12.69 3.23
CA TRP A 66 -6.40 -13.02 3.53
C TRP A 66 -7.21 -13.39 2.30
N GLY A 67 -7.17 -12.58 1.25
CA GLY A 67 -7.99 -12.74 0.05
C GLY A 67 -7.55 -13.90 -0.83
N LEU A 68 -6.25 -14.16 -0.96
CA LEU A 68 -5.72 -15.27 -1.76
C LEU A 68 -6.22 -16.65 -1.30
N ARG A 69 -6.71 -16.79 -0.05
CA ARG A 69 -7.30 -18.03 0.46
C ARG A 69 -8.65 -18.38 -0.16
N HIS A 70 -9.29 -17.44 -0.86
CA HIS A 70 -10.66 -17.59 -1.35
C HIS A 70 -10.74 -17.77 -2.87
N SER A 71 -9.60 -17.83 -3.58
CA SER A 71 -9.51 -18.10 -5.03
C SER A 71 -10.49 -17.29 -5.89
N ARG A 72 -10.74 -16.04 -5.50
CA ARG A 72 -11.61 -15.09 -6.19
C ARG A 72 -10.84 -13.79 -6.43
N PRO A 73 -11.17 -13.04 -7.50
CA PRO A 73 -10.66 -11.69 -7.68
C PRO A 73 -10.91 -10.84 -6.42
N MET A 74 -10.05 -9.87 -6.17
CA MET A 74 -10.13 -9.01 -4.99
C MET A 74 -10.51 -7.58 -5.37
N SER A 75 -11.28 -6.93 -4.50
CA SER A 75 -11.51 -5.48 -4.49
C SER A 75 -11.15 -4.95 -3.12
N LEU A 76 -10.20 -4.02 -3.07
CA LEU A 76 -9.74 -3.38 -1.85
C LEU A 76 -10.25 -1.94 -1.79
N LEU A 77 -11.04 -1.64 -0.76
CA LEU A 77 -11.66 -0.35 -0.49
C LEU A 77 -10.86 0.38 0.58
N VAL A 78 -10.43 1.59 0.25
CA VAL A 78 -9.62 2.44 1.14
C VAL A 78 -10.08 3.89 1.05
N GLU A 79 -9.96 4.63 2.16
CA GLU A 79 -10.33 6.05 2.22
C GLU A 79 -9.15 6.99 1.93
N ARG A 80 -7.93 6.48 2.05
CA ARG A 80 -6.69 7.26 1.89
C ARG A 80 -5.65 6.46 1.14
N ASP A 81 -4.72 7.17 0.49
CA ASP A 81 -3.56 6.61 -0.20
C ASP A 81 -3.92 5.57 -1.27
N SER A 82 -5.12 5.68 -1.86
CA SER A 82 -5.62 4.74 -2.87
C SER A 82 -4.75 4.71 -4.12
N GLY A 83 -4.19 5.84 -4.53
CA GLY A 83 -3.33 5.90 -5.71
C GLY A 83 -1.95 5.30 -5.46
N LEU A 84 -1.37 5.52 -4.29
CA LEU A 84 -0.16 4.82 -3.82
C LEU A 84 -0.37 3.30 -3.81
N LEU A 85 -1.52 2.83 -3.31
CA LEU A 85 -1.87 1.41 -3.34
C LEU A 85 -2.02 0.90 -4.77
N ALA A 86 -2.78 1.59 -5.62
CA ALA A 86 -2.96 1.21 -7.03
C ALA A 86 -1.62 1.09 -7.76
N ARG A 87 -0.69 2.03 -7.53
CA ARG A 87 0.68 1.96 -8.06
C ARG A 87 1.42 0.70 -7.60
N ARG A 88 1.37 0.39 -6.29
CA ARG A 88 2.07 -0.77 -5.73
C ARG A 88 1.48 -2.10 -6.20
N THR A 89 0.16 -2.18 -6.34
CA THR A 89 -0.51 -3.42 -6.72
C THR A 89 -0.41 -3.70 -8.22
N ALA A 90 -0.14 -2.70 -9.06
CA ALA A 90 0.15 -2.90 -10.48
C ALA A 90 1.40 -3.78 -10.74
N LEU A 91 2.26 -3.95 -9.74
CA LEU A 91 3.45 -4.81 -9.81
C LEU A 91 3.18 -6.26 -9.36
N LEU A 92 1.94 -6.57 -8.95
CA LEU A 92 1.56 -7.89 -8.46
C LEU A 92 0.87 -8.68 -9.57
N ASP A 93 1.22 -9.96 -9.68
CA ASP A 93 0.52 -10.91 -10.55
C ASP A 93 -0.69 -11.52 -9.83
N VAL A 94 -1.66 -10.66 -9.50
CA VAL A 94 -2.90 -11.02 -8.78
C VAL A 94 -4.06 -10.17 -9.30
N GLU A 95 -5.23 -10.77 -9.52
CA GLU A 95 -6.46 -10.03 -9.85
C GLU A 95 -6.96 -9.22 -8.64
N LEU A 96 -6.52 -7.96 -8.56
CA LEU A 96 -6.81 -7.03 -7.48
C LEU A 96 -7.14 -5.64 -8.02
N GLU A 97 -8.33 -5.13 -7.67
CA GLU A 97 -8.73 -3.75 -7.93
C GLU A 97 -8.68 -2.92 -6.65
N ILE A 98 -8.25 -1.66 -6.79
CA ILE A 98 -8.23 -0.69 -5.71
C ILE A 98 -9.33 0.34 -5.94
N TRP A 99 -10.12 0.58 -4.90
CA TRP A 99 -11.26 1.49 -4.90
C TRP A 99 -11.06 2.55 -3.82
N HIS A 100 -11.15 3.82 -4.21
CA HIS A 100 -11.25 4.94 -3.29
C HIS A 100 -12.70 5.07 -2.81
N VAL A 101 -12.89 5.08 -1.49
CA VAL A 101 -14.19 5.31 -0.87
C VAL A 101 -14.40 6.81 -0.75
N ASP A 102 -15.28 7.36 -1.58
CA ASP A 102 -15.75 8.74 -1.51
C ASP A 102 -17.20 8.75 -1.01
N ASP A 103 -17.38 8.99 0.29
CA ASP A 103 -18.64 8.82 1.02
C ASP A 103 -19.30 7.44 0.82
N ARG A 104 -20.25 7.35 -0.13
CA ARG A 104 -20.98 6.13 -0.48
C ARG A 104 -20.62 5.58 -1.86
N THR A 105 -19.76 6.28 -2.57
CA THR A 105 -19.37 5.95 -3.94
C THR A 105 -17.99 5.31 -3.93
N LEU A 106 -17.83 4.26 -4.75
CA LEU A 106 -16.53 3.66 -5.00
C LEU A 106 -16.00 4.20 -6.32
N LEU A 107 -14.89 4.93 -6.24
CA LEU A 107 -14.17 5.46 -7.39
C LEU A 107 -12.99 4.53 -7.70
N PRO A 108 -12.78 4.10 -8.96
CA PRO A 108 -11.58 3.35 -9.32
C PRO A 108 -10.34 4.17 -8.96
N ALA A 109 -9.41 3.58 -8.22
CA ALA A 109 -8.19 4.28 -7.85
C ALA A 109 -7.26 4.37 -9.07
N LEU A 110 -6.82 5.59 -9.38
CA LEU A 110 -5.78 5.83 -10.37
C LEU A 110 -4.42 5.71 -9.69
N ALA A 111 -3.50 4.96 -10.30
CA ALA A 111 -2.14 4.85 -9.81
C ALA A 111 -1.49 6.24 -9.78
N GLU A 112 -0.98 6.62 -8.62
CA GLU A 112 -0.15 7.82 -8.49
C GLU A 112 1.15 7.63 -9.26
N ASP A 113 1.73 8.73 -9.75
CA ASP A 113 3.06 8.70 -10.34
C ASP A 113 4.12 8.30 -9.31
N HIS A 114 5.26 7.80 -9.80
CA HIS A 114 6.43 7.64 -8.94
C HIS A 114 6.91 9.02 -8.49
N LEU A 115 7.46 9.07 -7.26
CA LEU A 115 8.19 10.27 -6.86
C LEU A 115 9.31 10.52 -7.87
N PRO A 116 9.55 11.78 -8.26
CA PRO A 116 10.57 12.10 -9.23
C PRO A 116 11.93 11.62 -8.71
N HIS A 117 12.73 11.09 -9.62
CA HIS A 117 14.10 10.73 -9.30
C HIS A 117 14.87 11.99 -8.89
N VAL A 118 15.43 11.99 -7.68
CA VAL A 118 16.30 13.06 -7.19
C VAL A 118 17.71 12.75 -7.64
N ALA A 119 18.26 13.58 -8.53
CA ALA A 119 19.65 13.44 -8.94
C ALA A 119 20.58 13.84 -7.77
N PRO A 120 21.69 13.12 -7.56
CA PRO A 120 22.69 13.52 -6.58
C PRO A 120 23.38 14.81 -7.03
N ARG A 121 23.85 15.60 -6.06
CA ARG A 121 24.58 16.82 -6.39
C ARG A 121 25.96 16.48 -6.96
N PRO A 122 26.47 17.26 -7.94
CA PRO A 122 27.80 17.03 -8.51
C PRO A 122 28.92 17.02 -7.46
N GLU A 123 28.82 17.86 -6.43
CA GLU A 123 29.76 17.91 -5.30
C GLU A 123 29.76 16.63 -4.46
N HIS A 124 28.62 15.95 -4.35
CA HIS A 124 28.53 14.66 -3.66
C HIS A 124 29.10 13.52 -4.51
N LEU A 125 28.83 13.55 -5.83
CA LEU A 125 29.40 12.59 -6.78
C LEU A 125 30.92 12.68 -6.89
N ALA A 126 31.53 13.81 -6.51
CA ALA A 126 32.99 13.96 -6.48
C ALA A 126 33.67 12.98 -5.50
N PHE A 127 32.94 12.42 -4.54
CA PHE A 127 33.47 11.45 -3.57
C PHE A 127 33.43 9.99 -4.07
N SER A 128 32.81 9.70 -5.22
CA SER A 128 32.67 8.33 -5.72
C SER A 128 34.01 7.60 -5.82
N THR A 129 35.02 8.23 -6.41
CA THR A 129 36.36 7.63 -6.54
C THR A 129 37.01 7.35 -5.18
N LEU A 130 36.79 8.19 -4.17
CA LEU A 130 37.29 7.96 -2.82
C LEU A 130 36.64 6.71 -2.22
N ILE A 131 35.32 6.60 -2.34
CA ILE A 131 34.52 5.47 -1.83
C ILE A 131 34.97 4.16 -2.50
N GLU A 132 35.09 4.15 -3.82
CA GLU A 132 35.56 2.99 -4.59
C GLU A 132 36.98 2.57 -4.18
N SER A 133 37.89 3.55 -4.01
CA SER A 133 39.27 3.26 -3.60
C SER A 133 39.39 2.68 -2.19
N ALA A 134 38.40 2.95 -1.32
CA ALA A 134 38.29 2.38 0.01
C ALA A 134 37.71 0.95 0.00
N GLY A 135 37.30 0.44 -1.18
CA GLY A 135 36.77 -0.91 -1.37
C GLY A 135 35.25 -1.04 -1.18
N ALA A 136 34.51 0.07 -1.27
CA ALA A 136 33.05 0.08 -1.20
C ALA A 136 32.43 0.35 -2.59
N ASP A 137 31.25 -0.21 -2.83
CA ASP A 137 30.45 0.05 -4.03
C ASP A 137 29.72 1.40 -3.86
N VAL A 138 29.75 2.25 -4.90
CA VAL A 138 29.01 3.52 -4.88
C VAL A 138 27.58 3.29 -5.30
N VAL A 139 26.65 3.66 -4.42
CA VAL A 139 25.21 3.64 -4.67
C VAL A 139 24.63 5.03 -4.57
N VAL A 140 23.59 5.30 -5.36
CA VAL A 140 22.84 6.56 -5.31
C VAL A 140 21.39 6.24 -5.00
N GLU A 141 20.96 6.60 -3.80
CA GLU A 141 19.58 6.40 -3.35
C GLU A 141 18.94 7.73 -3.01
N HIS A 142 17.82 8.05 -3.65
CA HIS A 142 17.07 9.29 -3.40
C HIS A 142 17.95 10.56 -3.49
N GLY A 143 18.95 10.56 -4.38
CA GLY A 143 19.90 11.66 -4.55
C GLY A 143 21.04 11.71 -3.54
N VAL A 144 21.15 10.73 -2.64
CA VAL A 144 22.25 10.60 -1.68
C VAL A 144 23.30 9.65 -2.24
N VAL A 145 24.56 10.07 -2.24
CA VAL A 145 25.70 9.21 -2.59
C VAL A 145 26.14 8.46 -1.33
N ALA A 146 26.12 7.13 -1.39
CA ALA A 146 26.54 6.26 -0.31
C ALA A 146 27.54 5.20 -0.79
N GLY A 147 28.34 4.68 0.14
CA GLY A 147 29.24 3.56 -0.07
C GLY A 147 28.75 2.33 0.67
N GLU A 148 28.63 1.22 -0.04
CA GLU A 148 28.15 -0.04 0.50
C GLU A 148 29.21 -1.15 0.44
N VAL A 149 29.15 -2.08 1.39
CA VAL A 149 29.90 -3.35 1.34
C VAL A 149 28.93 -4.48 1.60
N ARG A 150 28.72 -5.34 0.59
CA ARG A 150 27.77 -6.47 0.65
C ARG A 150 26.35 -6.03 1.05
N GLY A 151 25.90 -4.87 0.57
CA GLY A 151 24.57 -4.30 0.85
C GLY A 151 24.43 -3.67 2.23
N LEU A 152 25.54 -3.44 2.95
CA LEU A 152 25.54 -2.64 4.18
C LEU A 152 26.13 -1.27 3.88
N GLU A 153 25.38 -0.20 4.18
CA GLU A 153 25.89 1.17 4.11
C GLU A 153 27.01 1.38 5.12
N ILE A 154 28.19 1.79 4.65
CA ILE A 154 29.38 2.06 5.47
C ILE A 154 29.70 3.55 5.52
N CYS A 155 29.36 4.30 4.46
CA CYS A 155 29.50 5.76 4.43
C CYS A 155 28.41 6.42 3.58
N ARG A 156 28.18 7.71 3.83
CA ARG A 156 27.33 8.57 3.01
C ARG A 156 27.90 9.97 2.92
N VAL A 157 27.66 10.62 1.80
CA VAL A 157 28.05 12.02 1.60
C VAL A 157 26.90 12.92 2.06
N VAL A 158 27.20 13.85 2.96
CA VAL A 158 26.26 14.83 3.51
C VAL A 158 26.89 16.20 3.49
N ASP A 159 26.07 17.24 3.56
CA ASP A 159 26.59 18.58 3.82
C ASP A 159 26.90 18.72 5.31
N ASP A 160 27.96 19.47 5.61
CA ASP A 160 28.19 19.96 6.95
C ASP A 160 27.28 21.18 7.19
N PRO A 161 26.36 21.14 8.18
CA PRO A 161 25.50 22.28 8.51
C PRO A 161 26.26 23.49 9.09
N HIS A 162 27.57 23.38 9.31
CA HIS A 162 28.39 24.42 9.92
C HIS A 162 29.36 25.14 8.97
N THR A 163 29.12 25.10 7.65
CA THR A 163 29.88 25.92 6.68
C THR A 163 29.03 26.99 6.04
#